data_AF-H0EPH0-F1
#
_entry.id   AF-H0EPH0-F1
#
_cell.length_a   1.000
_cell.length_b   1.000
_cell.length_c   1.000
_cell.angle_alpha   90.00
_cell.angle_beta   90.00
_cell.angle_gamma   90.00
#
_symmetry.space_group_name_H-M   'P 1'
#
loop_
_entity.id
_entity.type
_entity.pdbx_description
1 polymer ?
#
loop_
_entity_poly.entity_id
_entity_poly.type
_entity_poly.pdbx_seq_one_letter_code
_entity_poly.pdbx_strand_id
1 'polypeptide(L)'
;MSYTDAANMEKTAEDSQKEREKEASKADFELFQSQVVMPLNDLLMERVNKATALFEELRSKLFTDAQEQSPNLTQEEGDEQPELLEKLTLLKWIFEAREQLQKELFDLLSDRNDRYRDVVVMPYRLANNEAKLKHATEFFASDAQKRAVTFEAESLKRTEEFMDIIEENVVRGVEVQLSAFWDIAPNLSRVINKVPQDLNSFQVQIPSQEYDENVSYWDFPMQYLHSLVGHCEKSTYQFIESQINLLCLLHEVKGVVTSKNLSLMKVQRVVAGENEEEVAAELKEVEKDEESRLTDDLKEKVRCVEELWSSALGTEIKGVRERLASFLVAQGGWVEDDE
;
A
#
# COMPACT_ATOMS: atom_id res chain seq x y z
N MET A 1 -5.69 -56.60 -54.63
CA MET A 1 -6.12 -55.46 -53.80
C MET A 1 -7.33 -54.85 -54.46
N SER A 2 -8.50 -54.92 -53.81
CA SER A 2 -9.71 -54.25 -54.26
C SER A 2 -9.70 -52.78 -53.81
N TYR A 3 -10.39 -51.89 -54.53
CA TYR A 3 -10.63 -50.51 -54.09
C TYR A 3 -11.29 -50.45 -52.70
N THR A 4 -12.12 -51.44 -52.37
CA THR A 4 -12.72 -51.59 -51.04
C THR A 4 -11.69 -51.93 -49.95
N ASP A 5 -10.63 -52.69 -50.26
CA ASP A 5 -9.58 -53.00 -49.29
C ASP A 5 -8.73 -51.76 -49.00
N ALA A 6 -8.44 -50.96 -50.04
CA ALA A 6 -7.71 -49.69 -49.89
C ALA A 6 -8.49 -48.67 -49.06
N ALA A 7 -9.79 -48.51 -49.30
CA ALA A 7 -10.65 -47.61 -48.52
C ALA A 7 -10.77 -48.02 -47.03
N ASN A 8 -10.82 -49.33 -46.75
CA ASN A 8 -10.83 -49.83 -45.37
C ASN A 8 -9.49 -49.61 -44.65
N MET A 9 -8.37 -49.75 -45.36
CA MET A 9 -7.04 -49.46 -44.81
C MET A 9 -6.88 -47.97 -44.50
N GLU A 10 -7.35 -47.09 -45.39
CA GLU A 10 -7.31 -45.63 -45.19
C GLU A 10 -8.15 -45.20 -43.98
N LYS A 11 -9.39 -45.69 -43.88
CA LYS A 11 -10.25 -45.41 -42.72
C LYS A 11 -9.64 -45.89 -41.40
N THR A 12 -9.01 -47.06 -41.39
CA THR A 12 -8.33 -47.59 -40.19
C THR A 12 -7.11 -46.74 -39.82
N ALA A 13 -6.39 -46.21 -40.81
CA ALA A 13 -5.28 -45.29 -40.57
C ALA A 13 -5.76 -43.93 -40.01
N GLU A 14 -6.84 -43.39 -40.54
CA GLU A 14 -7.47 -42.16 -40.01
C GLU A 14 -7.96 -42.32 -38.57
N ASP A 15 -8.63 -43.43 -38.26
CA ASP A 15 -9.11 -43.72 -36.91
C ASP A 15 -7.95 -43.90 -35.92
N SER A 16 -6.88 -44.57 -36.35
CA SER A 16 -5.64 -44.72 -35.57
C SER A 16 -4.93 -43.38 -35.32
N GLN A 17 -4.89 -42.50 -36.32
CA GLN A 17 -4.33 -41.16 -36.18
C GLN A 17 -5.15 -40.31 -35.18
N LYS A 18 -6.47 -40.33 -35.28
CA LYS A 18 -7.37 -39.61 -34.36
C LYS A 18 -7.19 -40.08 -32.92
N GLU A 19 -7.03 -41.39 -32.68
CA GLU A 19 -6.76 -41.89 -31.33
C GLU A 19 -5.39 -41.46 -30.81
N ARG A 20 -4.33 -41.52 -31.65
CA ARG A 20 -3.00 -41.01 -31.26
C ARG A 20 -3.02 -39.53 -30.90
N GLU A 21 -3.75 -38.71 -31.63
CA GLU A 21 -3.88 -37.28 -31.33
C GLU A 21 -4.61 -37.03 -29.99
N LYS A 22 -5.65 -37.81 -29.67
CA LYS A 22 -6.32 -37.75 -28.36
C LYS A 22 -5.40 -38.21 -27.23
N GLU A 23 -4.68 -39.31 -27.43
CA GLU A 23 -3.74 -39.85 -26.43
C GLU A 23 -2.58 -38.89 -26.18
N ALA A 24 -2.01 -38.30 -27.23
CA ALA A 24 -0.97 -37.28 -27.11
C ALA A 24 -1.45 -36.07 -26.31
N SER A 25 -2.63 -35.52 -26.63
CA SER A 25 -3.21 -34.38 -25.91
C SER A 25 -3.47 -34.70 -24.43
N LYS A 26 -3.94 -35.91 -24.11
CA LYS A 26 -4.11 -36.37 -22.72
C LYS A 26 -2.77 -36.51 -22.00
N ALA A 27 -1.79 -37.14 -22.64
CA ALA A 27 -0.45 -37.33 -22.07
C ALA A 27 0.23 -35.98 -21.79
N ASP A 28 0.13 -35.01 -22.69
CA ASP A 28 0.65 -33.66 -22.50
C ASP A 28 -0.02 -32.95 -21.32
N PHE A 29 -1.34 -33.09 -21.17
CA PHE A 29 -2.07 -32.54 -20.04
C PHE A 29 -1.68 -33.22 -18.71
N GLU A 30 -1.59 -34.55 -18.67
CA GLU A 30 -1.17 -35.30 -17.48
C GLU A 30 0.27 -34.95 -17.07
N LEU A 31 1.16 -34.76 -18.04
CA LEU A 31 2.53 -34.31 -17.82
C LEU A 31 2.55 -32.90 -17.22
N PHE A 32 1.81 -31.96 -17.81
CA PHE A 32 1.68 -30.61 -17.28
C PHE A 32 1.08 -30.59 -15.87
N GLN A 33 0.03 -31.39 -15.63
CA GLN A 33 -0.61 -31.48 -14.33
C GLN A 33 0.34 -32.01 -13.26
N SER A 34 1.09 -33.08 -13.55
CA SER A 34 1.99 -33.73 -12.60
C SER A 34 3.31 -32.99 -12.38
N GLN A 35 3.89 -32.41 -13.44
CA GLN A 35 5.23 -31.81 -13.38
C GLN A 35 5.20 -30.30 -13.11
N VAL A 36 4.12 -29.61 -13.45
CA VAL A 36 4.02 -28.14 -13.33
C VAL A 36 2.96 -27.75 -12.31
N VAL A 37 1.71 -28.17 -12.52
CA VAL A 37 0.59 -27.68 -11.71
C VAL A 37 0.69 -28.16 -10.26
N MET A 38 0.83 -29.46 -10.02
CA MET A 38 0.88 -29.98 -8.63
C MET A 38 2.03 -29.35 -7.83
N PRO A 39 3.30 -29.34 -8.30
CA PRO A 39 4.40 -28.77 -7.52
C PRO A 39 4.29 -27.27 -7.30
N LEU A 40 3.87 -26.50 -8.32
CA LEU A 40 3.71 -25.05 -8.17
C LEU A 40 2.53 -24.70 -7.27
N ASN A 41 1.42 -25.43 -7.36
CA ASN A 41 0.27 -25.24 -6.51
C ASN A 41 0.63 -25.47 -5.04
N ASP A 42 1.34 -26.56 -4.73
CA ASP A 42 1.80 -26.86 -3.37
C ASP A 42 2.72 -25.76 -2.83
N LEU A 43 3.68 -25.31 -3.64
CA LEU A 43 4.61 -24.24 -3.27
C LEU A 43 3.86 -22.91 -3.05
N LEU A 44 2.99 -22.51 -3.97
CA LEU A 44 2.22 -21.26 -3.87
C LEU A 44 1.29 -21.28 -2.66
N MET A 45 0.58 -22.39 -2.41
CA MET A 45 -0.26 -22.53 -1.22
C MET A 45 0.55 -22.44 0.08
N GLU A 46 1.72 -23.07 0.15
CA GLU A 46 2.61 -22.94 1.32
C GLU A 46 3.00 -21.48 1.57
N ARG A 47 3.35 -20.74 0.50
CA ARG A 47 3.73 -19.33 0.59
C ARG A 47 2.55 -18.44 0.98
N VAL A 48 1.36 -18.69 0.44
CA VAL A 48 0.12 -18.00 0.82
C VAL A 48 -0.16 -18.22 2.30
N ASN A 49 -0.05 -19.46 2.79
CA ASN A 49 -0.28 -19.79 4.20
C ASN A 49 0.74 -19.08 5.10
N LYS A 50 2.01 -19.06 4.71
CA LYS A 50 3.06 -18.34 5.46
C LYS A 50 2.81 -16.83 5.50
N ALA A 51 2.49 -16.22 4.36
CA ALA A 51 2.18 -14.78 4.29
C ALA A 51 0.94 -14.45 5.13
N THR A 52 -0.08 -15.32 5.11
CA THR A 52 -1.29 -15.16 5.93
C THR A 52 -0.96 -15.26 7.43
N ALA A 53 -0.12 -16.21 7.84
CA ALA A 53 0.29 -16.33 9.23
C ALA A 53 1.07 -15.09 9.71
N LEU A 54 2.00 -14.58 8.90
CA LEU A 54 2.75 -13.35 9.21
C LEU A 54 1.85 -12.12 9.27
N PHE A 55 0.86 -12.03 8.36
CA PHE A 55 -0.13 -10.96 8.35
C PHE A 55 -0.96 -10.96 9.64
N GLU A 56 -1.50 -12.11 10.04
CA GLU A 56 -2.30 -12.22 11.27
C GLU A 56 -1.46 -12.01 12.53
N GLU A 57 -0.20 -12.45 12.56
CA GLU A 57 0.71 -12.18 13.67
C GLU A 57 0.95 -10.68 13.85
N LEU A 58 1.27 -9.96 12.77
CA LEU A 58 1.53 -8.52 12.83
C LEU A 58 0.25 -7.73 13.13
N ARG A 59 -0.88 -8.13 12.54
CA ARG A 59 -2.21 -7.58 12.85
C ARG A 59 -2.55 -7.73 14.33
N SER A 60 -2.30 -8.91 14.92
CA SER A 60 -2.57 -9.15 16.34
C SER A 60 -1.69 -8.26 17.22
N LYS A 61 -0.42 -8.04 16.86
CA LYS A 61 0.48 -7.14 17.61
C LYS A 61 -0.04 -5.70 17.58
N LEU A 62 -0.49 -5.21 16.42
CA LEU A 62 -1.09 -3.88 16.29
C LEU A 62 -2.31 -3.69 17.22
N PHE A 63 -3.10 -4.74 17.42
CA PHE A 63 -4.26 -4.71 18.32
C PHE A 63 -3.87 -4.76 19.81
N THR A 64 -2.86 -5.56 20.17
CA THR A 64 -2.35 -5.58 21.56
C THR A 64 -1.72 -4.24 21.94
N ASP A 65 -0.88 -3.69 21.06
CA ASP A 65 -0.28 -2.37 21.24
C ASP A 65 -1.35 -1.28 21.40
N ALA A 66 -2.46 -1.40 20.68
CA ALA A 66 -3.61 -0.51 20.80
C ALA A 66 -4.26 -0.48 22.18
N GLN A 67 -4.32 -1.64 22.83
CA GLN A 67 -4.96 -1.79 24.15
C GLN A 67 -4.03 -1.37 25.29
N GLU A 68 -2.72 -1.50 25.08
CA GLU A 68 -1.70 -1.20 26.09
C GLU A 68 -1.21 0.26 26.04
N GLN A 69 -1.44 0.98 24.93
CA GLN A 69 -1.18 2.42 24.81
C GLN A 69 -2.14 3.24 25.70
N SER A 70 -1.80 3.33 26.99
CA SER A 70 -2.36 4.32 27.90
C SER A 70 -1.91 5.72 27.47
N PRO A 71 -2.79 6.74 27.39
CA PRO A 71 -2.43 8.13 27.07
C PRO A 71 -1.42 8.76 28.03
N ASN A 72 -1.15 8.09 29.16
CA ASN A 72 -0.18 8.54 30.17
C ASN A 72 1.20 7.86 30.04
N LEU A 73 1.41 6.98 29.06
CA LEU A 73 2.73 6.41 28.77
C LEU A 73 3.50 7.42 27.92
N THR A 74 4.63 7.91 28.46
CA THR A 74 5.57 8.74 27.71
C THR A 74 6.14 7.93 26.55
N GLN A 75 6.00 8.43 25.32
CA GLN A 75 6.81 7.94 24.20
C GLN A 75 8.28 8.27 24.50
N GLU A 76 9.08 7.26 24.81
CA GLU A 76 10.53 7.42 24.95
C GLU A 76 11.18 7.30 23.56
N GLU A 77 11.83 8.38 23.14
CA GLU A 77 12.66 8.40 21.93
C GLU A 77 13.82 7.41 22.13
N GLY A 78 13.91 6.38 21.29
CA GLY A 78 14.91 5.31 21.39
C GLY A 78 14.40 3.96 21.95
N ASP A 79 13.08 3.78 22.09
CA ASP A 79 12.52 2.45 22.39
C ASP A 79 12.80 1.47 21.23
N GLU A 80 13.19 0.23 21.55
CA GLU A 80 13.54 -0.81 20.55
C GLU A 80 12.31 -1.33 19.77
N GLN A 81 11.13 -0.77 20.02
CA GLN A 81 9.86 -1.13 19.40
C GLN A 81 9.65 -0.40 18.08
N PRO A 82 9.32 -1.11 16.97
CA PRO A 82 9.04 -0.45 15.70
C PRO A 82 7.86 0.51 15.82
N GLU A 83 7.98 1.69 15.22
CA GLU A 83 6.92 2.69 15.23
C GLU A 83 5.66 2.16 14.54
N LEU A 84 4.50 2.72 14.89
CA LEU A 84 3.22 2.34 14.29
C LEU A 84 3.26 2.39 12.75
N LEU A 85 3.85 3.44 12.19
CA LEU A 85 3.99 3.61 10.74
C LEU A 85 4.80 2.47 10.11
N GLU A 86 5.89 2.04 10.74
CA GLU A 86 6.72 0.94 10.25
C GLU A 86 5.97 -0.39 10.28
N LYS A 87 5.24 -0.66 11.37
CA LYS A 87 4.39 -1.86 11.49
C LYS A 87 3.30 -1.87 10.41
N LEU A 88 2.62 -0.75 10.18
CA LEU A 88 1.59 -0.65 9.14
C LEU A 88 2.17 -0.78 7.72
N THR A 89 3.35 -0.19 7.48
CA THR A 89 4.06 -0.32 6.19
C THR A 89 4.47 -1.77 5.92
N LEU A 90 5.00 -2.46 6.94
CA LEU A 90 5.32 -3.88 6.81
C LEU A 90 4.06 -4.73 6.57
N LEU A 91 2.96 -4.41 7.25
CA LEU A 91 1.67 -5.09 7.04
C LEU A 91 1.18 -4.93 5.60
N LYS A 92 1.31 -3.72 5.04
CA LYS A 92 1.03 -3.44 3.62
C LYS A 92 1.86 -4.33 2.69
N TRP A 93 3.18 -4.41 2.88
CA TRP A 93 4.03 -5.23 2.01
C TRP A 93 3.70 -6.72 2.11
N ILE A 94 3.38 -7.23 3.30
CA ILE A 94 2.93 -8.61 3.47
C ILE A 94 1.60 -8.84 2.73
N PHE A 95 0.67 -7.89 2.81
CA PHE A 95 -0.59 -7.94 2.08
C PHE A 95 -0.39 -7.96 0.56
N GLU A 96 0.43 -7.06 0.03
CA GLU A 96 0.76 -7.00 -1.41
C GLU A 96 1.41 -8.29 -1.90
N ALA A 97 2.36 -8.84 -1.14
CA ALA A 97 2.99 -10.12 -1.45
C ALA A 97 1.96 -11.27 -1.45
N ARG A 98 1.02 -11.27 -0.50
CA ARG A 98 -0.07 -12.25 -0.42
C ARG A 98 -1.01 -12.13 -1.63
N GLU A 99 -1.39 -10.92 -2.03
CA GLU A 99 -2.25 -10.71 -3.22
C GLU A 99 -1.55 -11.15 -4.51
N GLN A 100 -0.25 -10.89 -4.65
CA GLN A 100 0.50 -11.39 -5.79
C GLN A 100 0.51 -12.92 -5.83
N LEU A 101 0.74 -13.59 -4.70
CA LEU A 101 0.70 -15.06 -4.63
C LEU A 101 -0.68 -15.63 -4.99
N GLN A 102 -1.77 -14.97 -4.57
CA GLN A 102 -3.14 -15.36 -4.94
C GLN A 102 -3.37 -15.22 -6.45
N LYS A 103 -2.82 -14.17 -7.07
CA LYS A 103 -2.88 -13.99 -8.52
C LYS A 103 -2.13 -15.08 -9.27
N GLU A 104 -0.89 -15.41 -8.87
CA GLU A 104 -0.12 -16.50 -9.48
C GLU A 104 -0.85 -17.85 -9.38
N LEU A 105 -1.53 -18.10 -8.24
CA LEU A 105 -2.34 -19.30 -8.05
C LEU A 105 -3.54 -19.33 -9.01
N PHE A 106 -4.23 -18.20 -9.16
CA PHE A 106 -5.34 -18.07 -10.11
C PHE A 106 -4.89 -18.28 -11.56
N ASP A 107 -3.76 -17.69 -11.95
CA ASP A 107 -3.20 -17.81 -13.30
C ASP A 107 -2.80 -19.26 -13.61
N LEU A 108 -2.14 -19.94 -12.66
CA LEU A 108 -1.77 -21.36 -12.78
C LEU A 108 -3.01 -22.27 -12.97
N LEU A 109 -4.05 -22.06 -12.15
CA LEU A 109 -5.27 -22.85 -12.23
C LEU A 109 -6.07 -22.55 -13.50
N SER A 110 -5.98 -21.32 -14.01
CA SER A 110 -6.58 -20.92 -15.28
C SER A 110 -5.88 -21.59 -16.47
N ASP A 111 -4.55 -21.59 -16.55
CA ASP A 111 -3.81 -22.30 -17.61
C ASP A 111 -4.09 -23.82 -17.59
N ARG A 112 -4.15 -24.42 -16.39
CA ARG A 112 -4.59 -25.82 -16.24
C ARG A 112 -5.97 -26.04 -16.85
N ASN A 113 -6.94 -25.17 -16.55
CA ASN A 113 -8.30 -25.32 -17.05
C ASN A 113 -8.39 -25.11 -18.56
N ASP A 114 -7.59 -24.20 -19.13
CA ASP A 114 -7.52 -23.98 -20.58
C ASP A 114 -6.95 -25.19 -21.32
N ARG A 115 -5.89 -25.82 -20.79
CA ARG A 115 -5.35 -27.07 -21.34
C ARG A 115 -6.33 -28.22 -21.19
N TYR A 116 -7.03 -28.30 -20.06
CA TYR A 116 -8.07 -29.31 -19.86
C TYR A 116 -9.23 -29.14 -20.85
N ARG A 117 -9.67 -27.89 -21.12
CA ARG A 117 -10.64 -27.59 -22.17
C ARG A 117 -10.20 -28.16 -23.50
N ASP A 118 -8.93 -27.97 -23.88
CA ASP A 118 -8.42 -28.45 -25.16
C ASP A 118 -8.49 -29.98 -25.27
N VAL A 119 -8.19 -30.71 -24.19
CA VAL A 119 -8.38 -32.17 -24.10
C VAL A 119 -9.84 -32.57 -24.26
N VAL A 120 -10.77 -31.84 -23.61
CA VAL A 120 -12.22 -32.14 -23.67
C VAL A 120 -12.82 -31.84 -25.05
N VAL A 121 -12.32 -30.80 -25.71
CA VAL A 121 -12.82 -30.34 -27.00
C VAL A 121 -12.24 -31.16 -28.16
N MET A 122 -11.03 -31.69 -28.03
CA MET A 122 -10.34 -32.46 -29.07
C MET A 122 -11.18 -33.59 -29.69
N PRO A 123 -11.87 -34.47 -28.92
CA PRO A 123 -12.68 -35.54 -29.50
C PRO A 123 -13.82 -35.04 -30.38
N TYR A 124 -14.44 -33.89 -30.03
CA TYR A 124 -15.52 -33.31 -30.83
C TYR A 124 -15.01 -32.68 -32.12
N ARG A 125 -13.81 -32.07 -32.06
CA ARG A 125 -13.11 -31.53 -33.24
C ARG A 125 -12.77 -32.66 -34.22
N LEU A 126 -12.19 -33.76 -33.74
CA LEU A 126 -11.81 -34.91 -34.59
C LEU A 126 -13.02 -35.69 -35.16
N ALA A 127 -14.17 -35.61 -34.48
CA ALA A 127 -15.43 -36.21 -34.93
C ALA A 127 -16.26 -35.26 -35.83
N ASN A 128 -15.78 -34.06 -36.14
CA ASN A 128 -16.53 -32.99 -36.85
C ASN A 128 -17.92 -32.73 -36.23
N ASN A 129 -18.03 -32.82 -34.90
CA ASN A 129 -19.28 -32.57 -34.19
C ASN A 129 -19.36 -31.10 -33.74
N GLU A 130 -19.74 -30.23 -34.67
CA GLU A 130 -19.79 -28.77 -34.46
C GLU A 130 -20.71 -28.37 -33.30
N ALA A 131 -21.85 -29.06 -33.13
CA ALA A 131 -22.80 -28.74 -32.06
C ALA A 131 -22.20 -28.98 -30.67
N LYS A 132 -21.54 -30.13 -30.46
CA LYS A 132 -20.88 -30.43 -29.17
C LYS A 132 -19.62 -29.60 -28.95
N LEU A 133 -18.87 -29.33 -30.02
CA LEU A 133 -17.73 -28.42 -29.99
C LEU A 133 -18.16 -27.04 -29.48
N LYS A 134 -19.17 -26.44 -30.10
CA LYS A 134 -19.71 -25.13 -29.71
C LYS A 134 -20.17 -25.12 -28.24
N HIS A 135 -20.99 -26.09 -27.84
CA HIS A 135 -21.47 -26.18 -26.46
C HIS A 135 -20.34 -26.34 -25.43
N ALA A 136 -19.31 -27.16 -25.74
CA ALA A 136 -18.17 -27.34 -24.85
C ALA A 136 -17.36 -26.04 -24.72
N THR A 137 -17.08 -25.36 -25.83
CA THR A 137 -16.36 -24.08 -25.83
C THR A 137 -17.12 -23.00 -25.07
N GLU A 138 -18.44 -22.89 -25.26
CA GLU A 138 -19.30 -21.94 -24.53
C GLU A 138 -19.31 -22.22 -23.02
N PHE A 139 -19.34 -23.49 -22.62
CA PHE A 139 -19.28 -23.88 -21.21
C PHE A 139 -17.98 -23.41 -20.55
N PHE A 140 -16.82 -23.69 -21.17
CA PHE A 140 -15.52 -23.28 -20.61
C PHE A 140 -15.32 -21.76 -20.65
N ALA A 141 -15.86 -21.07 -21.67
CA ALA A 141 -15.86 -19.62 -21.71
C ALA A 141 -16.67 -19.02 -20.54
N SER A 142 -17.88 -19.53 -20.31
CA SER A 142 -18.72 -19.09 -19.18
C SER A 142 -18.08 -19.39 -17.82
N ASP A 143 -17.44 -20.56 -17.67
CA ASP A 143 -16.71 -20.93 -16.47
C ASP A 143 -15.51 -19.98 -16.21
N ALA A 144 -14.71 -19.69 -17.25
CA ALA A 144 -13.58 -18.77 -17.15
C ALA A 144 -14.03 -17.35 -16.74
N GLN A 145 -15.12 -16.86 -17.33
CA GLN A 145 -15.72 -15.58 -16.96
C GLN A 145 -16.17 -15.53 -15.50
N LYS A 146 -16.88 -16.58 -15.03
CA LYS A 146 -17.32 -16.67 -13.63
C LYS A 146 -16.15 -16.71 -12.66
N ARG A 147 -15.10 -17.46 -12.99
CA ARG A 147 -13.87 -17.53 -12.18
C ARG A 147 -13.18 -16.18 -12.11
N ALA A 148 -13.04 -15.47 -13.22
CA ALA A 148 -12.44 -14.14 -13.25
C ALA A 148 -13.23 -13.14 -12.38
N VAL A 149 -14.56 -13.09 -12.51
CA VAL A 149 -15.41 -12.24 -11.66
C VAL A 149 -15.25 -12.59 -10.18
N THR A 150 -15.25 -13.88 -9.85
CA THR A 150 -15.12 -14.34 -8.46
C THR A 150 -13.76 -13.95 -7.88
N PHE A 151 -12.68 -14.13 -8.65
CA PHE A 151 -11.33 -13.76 -8.24
C PHE A 151 -11.19 -12.26 -7.95
N GLU A 152 -11.67 -11.40 -8.86
CA GLU A 152 -11.61 -9.95 -8.66
C GLU A 152 -12.48 -9.52 -7.47
N ALA A 153 -13.66 -10.13 -7.28
CA ALA A 153 -14.53 -9.83 -6.14
C ALA A 153 -13.89 -10.22 -4.80
N GLU A 154 -13.24 -11.38 -4.75
CA GLU A 154 -12.50 -11.81 -3.56
C GLU A 154 -11.25 -10.95 -3.31
N SER A 155 -10.55 -10.51 -4.36
CA SER A 155 -9.40 -9.60 -4.23
C SER A 155 -9.86 -8.25 -3.68
N LEU A 156 -10.91 -7.64 -4.25
CA LEU A 156 -11.51 -6.41 -3.74
C LEU A 156 -11.88 -6.54 -2.26
N LYS A 157 -12.62 -7.59 -1.90
CA LYS A 157 -13.04 -7.82 -0.51
C LYS A 157 -11.85 -7.89 0.45
N ARG A 158 -10.78 -8.61 0.10
CA ARG A 158 -9.57 -8.67 0.95
C ARG A 158 -8.88 -7.32 1.06
N THR A 159 -8.89 -6.51 -0.01
CA THR A 159 -8.33 -5.15 0.01
C THR A 159 -9.20 -4.20 0.85
N GLU A 160 -10.53 -4.31 0.81
CA GLU A 160 -11.44 -3.56 1.68
C GLU A 160 -11.20 -3.91 3.15
N GLU A 161 -11.14 -5.20 3.49
CA GLU A 161 -10.82 -5.66 4.86
C GLU A 161 -9.45 -5.15 5.33
N PHE A 162 -8.46 -5.07 4.43
CA PHE A 162 -7.15 -4.51 4.73
C PHE A 162 -7.21 -2.98 4.94
N MET A 163 -7.99 -2.28 4.11
CA MET A 163 -8.20 -0.83 4.23
C MET A 163 -8.84 -0.48 5.57
N ASP A 164 -9.84 -1.24 6.02
CA ASP A 164 -10.46 -1.05 7.33
C ASP A 164 -9.43 -1.15 8.48
N ILE A 165 -8.54 -2.16 8.41
CA ILE A 165 -7.46 -2.33 9.39
C ILE A 165 -6.51 -1.12 9.38
N ILE A 166 -6.12 -0.64 8.20
CA ILE A 166 -5.21 0.52 8.08
C ILE A 166 -5.90 1.79 8.57
N GLU A 167 -7.15 2.03 8.18
CA GLU A 167 -7.91 3.22 8.58
C GLU A 167 -8.08 3.29 10.09
N GLU A 168 -8.48 2.20 10.74
CA GLU A 168 -8.63 2.15 12.20
C GLU A 168 -7.31 2.49 12.92
N ASN A 169 -6.20 1.90 12.47
CA ASN A 169 -4.90 2.14 13.10
C ASN A 169 -4.33 3.54 12.78
N VAL A 170 -4.57 4.08 11.59
CA VAL A 170 -4.16 5.44 11.21
C VAL A 170 -4.92 6.48 12.01
N VAL A 171 -6.25 6.37 12.12
CA VAL A 171 -7.07 7.29 12.92
C VAL A 171 -6.59 7.31 14.37
N ARG A 172 -6.40 6.13 14.98
CA ARG A 172 -5.89 6.03 16.34
C ARG A 172 -4.47 6.61 16.47
N GLY A 173 -3.58 6.30 15.52
CA GLY A 173 -2.21 6.80 15.52
C GLY A 173 -2.15 8.33 15.48
N VAL A 174 -2.98 8.94 14.63
CA VAL A 174 -3.12 10.40 14.55
C VAL A 174 -3.65 10.98 15.85
N GLU A 175 -4.67 10.36 16.47
CA GLU A 175 -5.21 10.82 17.76
C GLU A 175 -4.18 10.78 18.89
N VAL A 176 -3.38 9.71 18.98
CA VAL A 176 -2.31 9.57 19.99
C VAL A 176 -1.24 10.66 19.80
N GLN A 177 -0.79 10.87 18.56
CA GLN A 177 0.21 11.89 18.23
C GLN A 177 -0.30 13.31 18.50
N LEU A 178 -1.57 13.56 18.18
CA LEU A 178 -2.22 14.83 18.46
C LEU A 178 -2.35 15.06 19.97
N SER A 179 -2.70 14.05 20.75
CA SER A 179 -2.76 14.14 22.21
C SER A 179 -1.39 14.47 22.80
N ALA A 180 -0.34 13.73 22.41
CA ALA A 180 1.01 13.95 22.88
C ALA A 180 1.52 15.36 22.53
N PHE A 181 1.20 15.85 21.34
CA PHE A 181 1.49 17.23 20.95
C PHE A 181 0.82 18.25 21.89
N TRP A 182 -0.47 18.06 22.21
CA TRP A 182 -1.20 18.97 23.09
C TRP A 182 -0.76 18.92 24.56
N ASP A 183 -0.13 17.85 25.01
CA ASP A 183 0.45 17.78 26.36
C ASP A 183 1.67 18.71 26.51
N ILE A 184 2.46 18.87 25.44
CA ILE A 184 3.69 19.66 25.45
C ILE A 184 3.48 21.10 24.93
N ALA A 185 2.66 21.29 23.90
CA ALA A 185 2.57 22.55 23.15
C ALA A 185 2.19 23.76 24.02
N PRO A 186 1.20 23.71 24.94
CA PRO A 186 0.85 24.86 25.77
C PRO A 186 1.97 25.28 26.73
N ASN A 187 2.74 24.31 27.23
CA ASN A 187 3.86 24.58 28.13
C ASN A 187 5.05 25.17 27.37
N LEU A 188 5.34 24.64 26.18
CA LEU A 188 6.37 25.20 25.28
C LEU A 188 6.01 26.61 24.85
N SER A 189 4.77 26.86 24.42
CA SER A 189 4.28 28.20 24.08
C SER A 189 4.47 29.19 25.23
N ARG A 190 4.15 28.80 26.47
CA ARG A 190 4.40 29.65 27.66
C ARG A 190 5.87 29.97 27.88
N VAL A 191 6.79 29.07 27.53
CA VAL A 191 8.23 29.29 27.63
C VAL A 191 8.71 30.22 26.52
N ILE A 192 8.30 29.96 25.27
CA ILE A 192 8.61 30.80 24.11
C ILE A 192 8.12 32.23 24.32
N ASN A 193 6.93 32.41 24.89
CA ASN A 193 6.34 33.71 25.21
C ASN A 193 7.08 34.49 26.31
N LYS A 194 8.02 33.87 27.05
CA LYS A 194 8.89 34.60 27.98
C LYS A 194 10.04 35.33 27.28
N VAL A 195 10.34 35.01 26.02
CA VAL A 195 11.36 35.73 25.26
C VAL A 195 10.82 37.13 24.94
N PRO A 196 11.45 38.20 25.46
CA PRO A 196 10.93 39.55 25.30
C PRO A 196 11.01 40.01 23.83
N GLN A 197 10.24 41.05 23.51
CA GLN A 197 10.31 41.72 22.20
C GLN A 197 11.61 42.52 22.05
N ASP A 198 12.08 43.13 23.13
CA ASP A 198 13.38 43.80 23.20
C ASP A 198 14.43 42.86 23.82
N LEU A 199 15.45 42.51 23.01
CA LEU A 199 16.49 41.57 23.38
C LEU A 199 17.74 42.24 23.96
N ASN A 200 17.82 43.57 23.99
CA ASN A 200 19.04 44.30 24.37
C ASN A 200 19.51 44.03 25.81
N SER A 201 18.59 43.73 26.73
CA SER A 201 18.90 43.41 28.14
C SER A 201 18.55 41.96 28.51
N PHE A 202 18.20 41.14 27.52
CA PHE A 202 17.86 39.75 27.75
C PHE A 202 19.13 38.91 27.84
N GLN A 203 19.20 38.00 28.80
CA GLN A 203 20.35 37.11 29.02
C GLN A 203 19.87 35.68 29.14
N VAL A 204 20.63 34.76 28.55
CA VAL A 204 20.35 33.34 28.58
C VAL A 204 21.39 32.62 29.43
N GLN A 205 20.96 31.59 30.14
CA GLN A 205 21.85 30.72 30.89
C GLN A 205 22.27 29.56 29.98
N ILE A 206 23.57 29.48 29.70
CA ILE A 206 24.16 28.46 28.83
C ILE A 206 24.94 27.50 29.73
N PRO A 207 24.68 26.17 29.67
CA PRO A 207 25.48 25.16 30.37
C PRO A 207 26.97 25.24 30.00
N SER A 208 27.86 24.97 30.95
CA SER A 208 29.32 25.09 30.72
C SER A 208 29.82 24.21 29.56
N GLN A 209 29.23 23.04 29.37
CA GLN A 209 29.61 22.12 28.30
C GLN A 209 29.33 22.69 26.88
N GLU A 210 28.27 23.47 26.72
CA GLU A 210 27.90 24.08 25.43
C GLU A 210 28.93 25.14 24.98
N TYR A 211 29.59 25.81 25.92
CA TYR A 211 30.66 26.76 25.62
C TYR A 211 31.94 26.08 25.12
N ASP A 212 32.20 24.85 25.57
CA ASP A 212 33.36 24.08 25.13
C ASP A 212 33.19 23.61 23.68
N GLU A 213 31.95 23.27 23.30
CA GLU A 213 31.60 22.84 21.95
C GLU A 213 31.43 24.02 20.97
N ASN A 214 30.92 25.16 21.44
CA ASN A 214 30.63 26.34 20.63
C ASN A 214 31.24 27.62 21.23
N VAL A 215 32.50 27.90 20.89
CA VAL A 215 33.26 29.06 21.43
C VAL A 215 32.60 30.41 21.08
N SER A 216 31.84 30.49 19.98
CA SER A 216 31.16 31.73 19.59
C SER A 216 30.08 32.17 20.59
N TYR A 217 29.61 31.29 21.47
CA TYR A 217 28.61 31.64 22.50
C TYR A 217 29.16 32.59 23.57
N TRP A 218 30.48 32.69 23.73
CA TRP A 218 31.11 33.69 24.60
C TRP A 218 30.85 35.13 24.13
N ASP A 219 30.93 35.33 22.81
CA ASP A 219 30.74 36.64 22.19
C ASP A 219 29.26 36.88 21.81
N PHE A 220 28.55 35.83 21.41
CA PHE A 220 27.18 35.88 20.91
C PHE A 220 26.27 34.82 21.57
N PRO A 221 25.94 34.96 22.87
CA PRO A 221 25.17 33.95 23.62
C PRO A 221 23.75 33.71 23.06
N MET A 222 23.18 34.68 22.33
CA MET A 222 21.87 34.51 21.69
C MET A 222 21.87 33.46 20.57
N GLN A 223 23.03 33.07 20.03
CA GLN A 223 23.13 31.97 19.07
C GLN A 223 22.64 30.65 19.68
N TYR A 224 22.96 30.41 20.95
CA TYR A 224 22.51 29.22 21.67
C TYR A 224 20.97 29.16 21.74
N LEU A 225 20.32 30.27 22.10
CA LEU A 225 18.87 30.33 22.14
C LEU A 225 18.24 30.16 20.75
N HIS A 226 18.83 30.76 19.72
CA HIS A 226 18.36 30.58 18.34
C HIS A 226 18.44 29.10 17.92
N SER A 227 19.54 28.41 18.22
CA SER A 227 19.68 26.97 17.96
C SER A 227 18.67 26.13 18.74
N LEU A 228 18.47 26.40 20.03
CA LEU A 228 17.48 25.71 20.85
C LEU A 228 16.04 25.89 20.33
N VAL A 229 15.68 27.12 19.93
CA VAL A 229 14.36 27.40 19.34
C VAL A 229 14.22 26.66 18.00
N GLY A 230 15.27 26.60 17.19
CA GLY A 230 15.28 25.82 15.95
C GLY A 230 15.16 24.31 16.17
N HIS A 231 15.78 23.75 17.20
CA HIS A 231 15.59 22.34 17.56
C HIS A 231 14.16 22.08 18.06
N CYS A 232 13.63 22.96 18.90
CA CYS A 232 12.23 22.90 19.36
C CYS A 232 11.25 22.93 18.19
N GLU A 233 11.47 23.80 17.19
CA GLU A 233 10.68 23.86 15.97
C GLU A 233 10.65 22.50 15.26
N LYS A 234 11.82 21.93 14.98
CA LYS A 234 11.96 20.65 14.27
C LYS A 234 11.35 19.49 15.06
N SER A 235 11.69 19.36 16.33
CA SER A 235 11.19 18.26 17.19
C SER A 235 9.68 18.31 17.39
N THR A 236 9.09 19.51 17.47
CA THR A 236 7.63 19.64 17.57
C THR A 236 6.92 19.43 16.24
N TYR A 237 7.58 19.77 15.12
CA TYR A 237 7.06 19.50 13.78
C TYR A 237 7.07 18.01 13.42
N GLN A 238 7.96 17.20 14.00
CA GLN A 238 7.97 15.74 13.81
C GLN A 238 6.64 15.07 14.19
N PHE A 239 5.91 15.60 15.18
CA PHE A 239 4.55 15.11 15.50
C PHE A 239 3.58 15.28 14.32
N ILE A 240 3.79 16.30 13.50
CA ILE A 240 2.97 16.61 12.33
C ILE A 240 3.41 15.76 11.14
N GLU A 241 4.72 15.66 10.91
CA GLU A 241 5.26 14.79 9.86
C GLU A 241 4.81 13.34 10.04
N SER A 242 4.82 12.84 11.28
CA SER A 242 4.35 11.48 11.57
C SER A 242 2.86 11.29 11.27
N GLN A 243 2.01 12.27 11.60
CA GLN A 243 0.58 12.25 11.26
C GLN A 243 0.37 12.28 9.73
N ILE A 244 1.12 13.14 9.03
CA ILE A 244 1.07 13.25 7.57
C ILE A 244 1.46 11.90 6.93
N ASN A 245 2.52 11.25 7.41
CA ASN A 245 2.96 9.96 6.89
C ASN A 245 1.90 8.86 7.06
N LEU A 246 1.20 8.83 8.21
CA LEU A 246 0.08 7.91 8.42
C LEU A 246 -1.09 8.18 7.46
N LEU A 247 -1.41 9.45 7.22
CA LEU A 247 -2.45 9.86 6.26
C LEU A 247 -2.07 9.50 4.81
N CYS A 248 -0.79 9.67 4.44
CA CYS A 248 -0.26 9.25 3.14
C CYS A 248 -0.38 7.74 2.95
N LEU A 249 -0.05 6.94 3.97
CA LEU A 249 -0.22 5.48 3.91
C LEU A 249 -1.69 5.09 3.70
N LEU A 250 -2.62 5.72 4.42
CA LEU A 250 -4.06 5.48 4.24
C LEU A 250 -4.52 5.86 2.82
N HIS A 251 -4.04 6.98 2.28
CA HIS A 251 -4.32 7.41 0.92
C HIS A 251 -3.86 6.37 -0.11
N GLU A 252 -2.64 5.86 0.02
CA GLU A 252 -2.12 4.80 -0.86
C GLU A 252 -3.03 3.57 -0.85
N VAL A 253 -3.45 3.12 0.33
CA VAL A 253 -4.32 1.94 0.46
C VAL A 253 -5.71 2.18 -0.13
N LYS A 254 -6.28 3.39 0.03
CA LYS A 254 -7.55 3.78 -0.63
C LYS A 254 -7.42 3.78 -2.16
N GLY A 255 -6.26 4.18 -2.68
CA GLY A 255 -5.94 4.06 -4.12
C GLY A 255 -5.97 2.61 -4.59
N VAL A 256 -5.41 1.67 -3.81
CA VAL A 256 -5.44 0.23 -4.15
C VAL A 256 -6.88 -0.31 -4.14
N VAL A 257 -7.72 0.06 -3.16
CA VAL A 257 -9.15 -0.34 -3.16
C VAL A 257 -9.86 0.14 -4.42
N THR A 258 -9.62 1.40 -4.80
CA THR A 258 -10.19 2.00 -6.01
C THR A 258 -9.77 1.20 -7.26
N SER A 259 -8.48 0.90 -7.40
CA SER A 259 -7.96 0.10 -8.52
C SER A 259 -8.58 -1.30 -8.60
N LYS A 260 -8.77 -1.96 -7.45
CA LYS A 260 -9.43 -3.27 -7.37
C LYS A 260 -10.91 -3.22 -7.70
N ASN A 261 -11.61 -2.17 -7.26
CA ASN A 261 -13.01 -1.96 -7.60
C ASN A 261 -13.18 -1.75 -9.12
N LEU A 262 -12.31 -0.94 -9.74
CA LEU A 262 -12.30 -0.74 -11.19
C LEU A 262 -11.96 -2.02 -11.96
N SER A 263 -11.04 -2.85 -11.44
CA SER A 263 -10.71 -4.15 -12.03
C SER A 263 -11.91 -5.08 -12.03
N LEU A 264 -12.64 -5.18 -10.92
CA LEU A 264 -13.89 -5.93 -10.82
C LEU A 264 -14.96 -5.40 -11.79
N MET A 265 -15.17 -4.08 -11.81
CA MET A 265 -16.11 -3.43 -12.74
C MET A 265 -15.77 -3.75 -14.19
N LYS A 266 -14.49 -3.69 -14.57
CA LYS A 266 -14.03 -4.04 -15.93
C LYS A 266 -14.44 -5.46 -16.28
N VAL A 267 -14.09 -6.43 -15.43
CA VAL A 267 -14.39 -7.84 -15.70
C VAL A 267 -15.90 -8.07 -15.78
N GLN A 268 -16.69 -7.49 -14.88
CA GLN A 268 -18.15 -7.63 -14.90
C GLN A 268 -18.79 -7.08 -16.19
N ARG A 269 -18.38 -5.90 -16.65
CA ARG A 269 -18.90 -5.26 -17.86
C ARG A 269 -18.52 -6.02 -19.14
N VAL A 270 -17.28 -6.49 -19.23
CA VAL A 270 -16.83 -7.35 -20.35
C VAL A 270 -17.61 -8.66 -20.37
N VAL A 271 -17.87 -9.27 -19.20
CA VAL A 271 -18.70 -10.48 -19.08
C VAL A 271 -20.16 -10.21 -19.47
N ALA A 272 -20.68 -9.01 -19.22
CA ALA A 272 -22.01 -8.58 -19.65
C ALA A 272 -22.12 -8.36 -21.18
N GLY A 273 -21.00 -8.44 -21.91
CA GLY A 273 -20.95 -8.33 -23.37
C GLY A 273 -20.63 -6.93 -23.87
N GLU A 274 -20.19 -6.02 -23.00
CA GLU A 274 -19.69 -4.71 -23.40
C GLU A 274 -18.30 -4.80 -24.06
N ASN A 275 -17.97 -3.83 -24.91
CA ASN A 275 -16.68 -3.79 -25.59
C ASN A 275 -15.56 -3.48 -24.59
N GLU A 276 -14.52 -4.32 -24.55
CA GLU A 276 -13.41 -4.16 -23.60
C GLU A 276 -12.66 -2.83 -23.75
N GLU A 277 -12.45 -2.35 -24.97
CA GLU A 277 -11.71 -1.11 -25.23
C GLU A 277 -12.51 0.12 -24.77
N GLU A 278 -13.82 0.12 -25.02
CA GLU A 278 -14.73 1.18 -24.57
C GLU A 278 -14.83 1.21 -23.04
N VAL A 279 -15.03 0.04 -22.41
CA VAL A 279 -15.06 -0.09 -20.94
C VAL A 279 -13.74 0.37 -20.33
N ALA A 280 -12.59 -0.01 -20.91
CA ALA A 280 -11.28 0.40 -20.40
C ALA A 280 -11.06 1.92 -20.51
N ALA A 281 -11.52 2.56 -21.59
CA ALA A 281 -11.43 4.00 -21.74
C ALA A 281 -12.30 4.75 -20.73
N GLU A 282 -13.53 4.29 -20.50
CA GLU A 282 -14.43 4.89 -19.51
C GLU A 282 -13.91 4.72 -18.08
N LEU A 283 -13.46 3.53 -17.71
CA LEU A 283 -12.96 3.27 -16.36
C LEU A 283 -11.67 4.03 -16.06
N LYS A 284 -10.88 4.37 -17.08
CA LYS A 284 -9.69 5.21 -16.91
C LYS A 284 -10.04 6.65 -16.54
N GLU A 285 -11.13 7.20 -17.08
CA GLU A 285 -11.60 8.53 -16.66
C GLU A 285 -12.14 8.47 -15.22
N VAL A 286 -12.87 7.40 -14.87
CA VAL A 286 -13.33 7.17 -13.49
C VAL A 286 -12.13 7.04 -12.53
N GLU A 287 -11.09 6.31 -12.91
CA GLU A 287 -9.85 6.16 -12.12
C GLU A 287 -9.23 7.52 -11.79
N LYS A 288 -9.10 8.38 -12.80
CA LYS A 288 -8.52 9.70 -12.66
C LYS A 288 -9.36 10.62 -11.76
N ASP A 289 -10.68 10.59 -11.91
CA ASP A 289 -11.59 11.38 -11.08
C ASP A 289 -11.53 10.94 -9.61
N GLU A 290 -11.50 9.62 -9.37
CA GLU A 290 -11.36 9.04 -8.04
C GLU A 290 -9.99 9.34 -7.40
N GLU A 291 -8.90 9.23 -8.16
CA GLU A 291 -7.55 9.60 -7.70
C GLU A 291 -7.47 11.08 -7.32
N SER A 292 -8.07 11.96 -8.13
CA SER A 292 -8.14 13.39 -7.82
C SER A 292 -8.90 13.64 -6.51
N ARG A 293 -10.05 12.96 -6.32
CA ARG A 293 -10.85 13.09 -5.10
C ARG A 293 -10.09 12.63 -3.86
N LEU A 294 -9.41 11.50 -3.93
CA LEU A 294 -8.58 10.99 -2.83
C LEU A 294 -7.41 11.93 -2.51
N THR A 295 -6.78 12.47 -3.55
CA THR A 295 -5.68 13.43 -3.38
C THR A 295 -6.15 14.72 -2.72
N ASP A 296 -7.34 15.20 -3.07
CA ASP A 296 -7.91 16.42 -2.48
C ASP A 296 -8.31 16.20 -1.01
N ASP A 297 -8.87 15.04 -0.66
CA ASP A 297 -9.12 14.64 0.75
C ASP A 297 -7.81 14.59 1.56
N LEU A 298 -6.74 14.00 1.00
CA LEU A 298 -5.43 13.99 1.65
C LEU A 298 -4.91 15.41 1.89
N LYS A 299 -4.95 16.28 0.87
CA LYS A 299 -4.51 17.68 0.99
C LYS A 299 -5.28 18.44 2.06
N GLU A 300 -6.59 18.25 2.12
CA GLU A 300 -7.41 18.89 3.16
C GLU A 300 -7.01 18.44 4.56
N LYS A 301 -6.80 17.14 4.76
CA LYS A 301 -6.36 16.59 6.05
C LYS A 301 -4.96 17.06 6.44
N VAL A 302 -4.01 17.03 5.50
CA VAL A 302 -2.65 17.55 5.71
C VAL A 302 -2.69 19.02 6.12
N ARG A 303 -3.45 19.84 5.38
CA ARG A 303 -3.62 21.27 5.71
C ARG A 303 -4.17 21.45 7.13
N CYS A 304 -5.19 20.68 7.52
CA CYS A 304 -5.74 20.77 8.89
C CYS A 304 -4.68 20.47 9.95
N VAL A 305 -3.86 19.44 9.76
CA VAL A 305 -2.79 19.09 10.72
C VAL A 305 -1.70 20.18 10.76
N GLU A 306 -1.29 20.71 9.61
CA GLU A 306 -0.32 21.81 9.53
C GLU A 306 -0.84 23.10 10.19
N GLU A 307 -2.11 23.44 9.99
CA GLU A 307 -2.77 24.60 10.61
C GLU A 307 -2.85 24.46 12.14
N LEU A 308 -3.13 23.25 12.64
CA LEU A 308 -3.13 22.97 14.08
C LEU A 308 -1.77 23.26 14.71
N TRP A 309 -0.68 22.79 14.11
CA TRP A 309 0.67 23.08 14.60
C TRP A 309 1.04 24.55 14.47
N SER A 310 0.76 25.14 13.31
CA SER A 310 1.10 26.53 13.01
C SER A 310 0.43 27.50 13.98
N SER A 311 -0.83 27.23 14.34
CA SER A 311 -1.61 28.04 15.27
C SER A 311 -1.25 27.78 16.74
N ALA A 312 -0.92 26.54 17.11
CA ALA A 312 -0.60 26.18 18.49
C ALA A 312 0.81 26.61 18.92
N LEU A 313 1.81 26.51 18.03
CA LEU A 313 3.21 26.74 18.39
C LEU A 313 4.07 27.30 17.26
N GLY A 314 3.83 26.87 16.01
CA GLY A 314 4.71 27.17 14.87
C GLY A 314 4.88 28.66 14.60
N THR A 315 3.80 29.43 14.64
CA THR A 315 3.85 30.89 14.41
C THR A 315 4.62 31.62 15.51
N GLU A 316 4.46 31.23 16.77
CA GLU A 316 5.18 31.83 17.91
C GLU A 316 6.68 31.52 17.83
N ILE A 317 7.03 30.25 17.60
CA ILE A 317 8.42 29.80 17.44
C ILE A 317 9.10 30.54 16.29
N LYS A 318 8.46 30.58 15.12
CA LYS A 318 8.99 31.26 13.94
C LYS A 318 9.23 32.75 14.21
N GLY A 319 8.26 33.42 14.85
CA GLY A 319 8.40 34.83 15.22
C GLY A 319 9.56 35.08 16.20
N VAL A 320 9.76 34.21 17.19
CA VAL A 320 10.91 34.34 18.11
C VAL A 320 12.23 34.09 17.38
N ARG A 321 12.28 33.07 16.52
CA ARG A 321 13.47 32.71 15.75
C ARG A 321 13.89 33.84 14.80
N GLU A 322 12.96 34.42 14.06
CA GLU A 322 13.21 35.56 13.16
C GLU A 322 13.73 36.77 13.95
N ARG A 323 13.15 37.08 15.12
CA ARG A 323 13.67 38.17 15.98
C ARG A 323 15.08 37.91 16.47
N LEU A 324 15.39 36.68 16.89
CA LEU A 324 16.73 36.29 17.34
C LEU A 324 17.74 36.40 16.20
N ALA A 325 17.36 35.95 15.00
CA ALA A 325 18.20 36.08 13.80
C ALA A 325 18.50 37.55 13.48
N SER A 326 17.48 38.42 13.40
CA SER A 326 17.68 39.85 13.16
C SER A 326 18.55 40.53 14.23
N PHE A 327 18.39 40.14 15.50
CA PHE A 327 19.23 40.65 16.59
C PHE A 327 20.69 40.21 16.45
N LEU A 328 20.93 38.95 16.11
CA LEU A 328 22.27 38.42 15.90
C LEU A 328 22.97 39.07 14.70
N VAL A 329 22.25 39.30 13.60
CA VAL A 329 22.77 40.05 12.43
C VAL A 329 23.18 41.46 12.85
N ALA A 330 22.34 42.17 13.61
CA ALA A 330 22.64 43.52 14.07
C ALA A 330 23.87 43.60 15.01
N GLN A 331 24.15 42.54 15.77
CA GLN A 331 25.33 42.44 16.64
C GLN A 331 26.57 41.89 15.92
N GLY A 332 26.47 41.50 14.65
CA GLY A 332 27.55 40.85 13.90
C GLY A 332 27.80 39.40 14.30
N GLY A 333 26.87 38.79 15.04
CA GLY A 333 26.89 37.40 15.48
C GLY A 333 26.22 36.43 14.51
N TRP A 334 25.81 36.88 13.34
CA TRP A 334 25.27 36.03 12.27
C TRP A 334 25.60 36.64 10.92
N VAL A 335 26.04 35.81 9.98
CA VAL A 335 26.21 36.19 8.58
C VAL A 335 24.98 35.64 7.85
N GLU A 336 24.18 36.51 7.25
CA GLU A 336 23.16 36.04 6.30
C GLU A 336 23.92 35.38 5.16
N ASP A 337 23.73 34.07 4.95
CA ASP A 337 24.18 33.43 3.72
C ASP A 337 23.39 34.09 2.59
N ASP A 338 24.07 34.92 1.79
CA ASP A 338 23.53 35.48 0.55
C ASP A 338 23.24 34.32 -0.43
N GLU A 339 22.01 33.81 -0.44
CA GLU A 339 21.43 33.06 -1.57
C GLU A 339 20.38 33.89 -2.34
#